data_AF-A0A7C7AA33-F1
#
_entry.id   AF-A0A7C7AA33-F1
#
_cell.length_a   1.000
_cell.length_b   1.000
_cell.length_c   1.000
_cell.angle_alpha   90.00
_cell.angle_beta   90.00
_cell.angle_gamma   90.00
#
_symmetry.space_group_name_H-M   'P 1'
#
loop_
_entity.id
_entity.type
_entity.pdbx_description
1 polymer ?
#
loop_
_entity_poly.entity_id
_entity_poly.type
_entity_poly.pdbx_seq_one_letter_code
_entity_poly.pdbx_strand_id
1 'polypeptide(L)'
;QLKKLQTDHIDFYLLHALDKSKWENMKKVDALSWAEKKKQEGKIRYIGFSFHDEYPVFQEIVDYYDKWDFCQIQYNYMDIDVQAGEKGLKYAASKGLGVVIMEPIRGGRLANPPKAVQDIWDTAKVKRTPAEWALQWLWNQPEVSIVLSGMSTFEQLKENIESAKRSGINTLTKEELEIVSKVRNKYKELSPIACTGCNYCMPCPNGVNIPRNFELYNEAHMYNIYEANRKAYKDLGDAKASSCIECGTCESVCPQHLTIIDYLKEVADYFERA
;
A
#
# COMPACT_ATOMS: atom_id res chain seq x y z
N GLN A 1 -26.84 3.79 2.37
CA GLN A 1 -25.73 4.68 2.74
C GLN A 1 -26.25 6.07 3.10
N LEU A 2 -26.92 6.77 2.17
CA LEU A 2 -27.52 8.11 2.37
C LEU A 2 -28.24 8.31 3.72
N LYS A 3 -29.19 7.43 4.08
CA LYS A 3 -29.87 7.50 5.39
C LYS A 3 -28.91 7.49 6.59
N LYS A 4 -27.83 6.71 6.54
CA LYS A 4 -26.83 6.65 7.63
C LYS A 4 -25.98 7.92 7.69
N LEU A 5 -25.71 8.53 6.54
CA LEU A 5 -24.93 9.76 6.41
C LEU A 5 -25.79 11.03 6.54
N GLN A 6 -27.11 10.88 6.66
CA GLN A 6 -28.07 11.98 6.78
C GLN A 6 -27.93 13.03 5.67
N THR A 7 -27.66 12.57 4.45
CA THR A 7 -27.52 13.38 3.23
C THR A 7 -28.36 12.76 2.12
N ASP A 8 -28.71 13.56 1.11
CA ASP A 8 -29.42 13.14 -0.11
C ASP A 8 -28.47 12.77 -1.26
N HIS A 9 -27.19 13.13 -1.16
CA HIS A 9 -26.17 12.85 -2.18
C HIS A 9 -24.80 12.50 -1.58
N ILE A 10 -23.94 11.94 -2.43
CA ILE A 10 -22.52 11.69 -2.17
C ILE A 10 -21.71 12.44 -3.22
N ASP A 11 -20.77 13.28 -2.81
CA ASP A 11 -19.90 13.99 -3.76
C ASP A 11 -19.01 13.01 -4.53
N PHE A 12 -18.25 12.17 -3.82
CA PHE A 12 -17.34 11.19 -4.42
C PHE A 12 -17.75 9.78 -4.04
N TYR A 13 -18.22 8.99 -5.00
CA TYR A 13 -18.63 7.61 -4.81
C TYR A 13 -17.65 6.67 -5.51
N LEU A 14 -17.10 5.69 -4.79
CA LEU A 14 -16.17 4.72 -5.35
C LEU A 14 -16.74 3.30 -5.35
N LEU A 15 -16.52 2.57 -6.45
CA LEU A 15 -16.63 1.11 -6.44
C LEU A 15 -15.47 0.55 -5.62
N HIS A 16 -15.81 -0.19 -4.57
CA HIS A 16 -14.84 -0.48 -3.52
C HIS A 16 -13.97 -1.69 -3.83
N ALA A 17 -12.68 -1.46 -3.65
CA ALA A 17 -11.62 -2.45 -3.57
C ALA A 17 -11.54 -3.41 -4.75
N LEU A 18 -11.63 -2.86 -5.96
CA LEU A 18 -11.61 -3.62 -7.20
C LEU A 18 -10.31 -4.42 -7.34
N ASP A 19 -10.51 -5.67 -7.68
CA ASP A 19 -9.52 -6.62 -8.17
C ASP A 19 -10.13 -7.32 -9.39
N LYS A 20 -9.40 -8.23 -10.04
CA LYS A 20 -9.88 -8.94 -11.24
C LYS A 20 -11.23 -9.62 -11.00
N SER A 21 -11.40 -10.32 -9.88
CA SER A 21 -12.62 -11.08 -9.57
C SER A 21 -13.81 -10.15 -9.30
N LYS A 22 -13.61 -9.14 -8.47
CA LYS A 22 -14.65 -8.15 -8.17
C LYS A 22 -15.00 -7.34 -9.40
N TRP A 23 -14.04 -7.04 -10.26
CA TRP A 23 -14.30 -6.33 -11.51
C TRP A 23 -15.21 -7.14 -12.44
N GLU A 24 -14.96 -8.44 -12.62
CA GLU A 24 -15.88 -9.32 -13.34
C GLU A 24 -17.28 -9.34 -12.74
N ASN A 25 -17.39 -9.33 -11.40
CA ASN A 25 -18.70 -9.26 -10.75
C ASN A 25 -19.39 -7.91 -10.97
N MET A 26 -18.67 -6.79 -10.94
CA MET A 26 -19.21 -5.46 -11.23
C MET A 26 -19.75 -5.37 -12.66
N LYS A 27 -19.06 -5.98 -13.63
CA LYS A 27 -19.54 -6.10 -15.02
C LYS A 27 -20.83 -6.94 -15.11
N LYS A 28 -20.88 -8.10 -14.44
CA LYS A 28 -22.05 -8.99 -14.45
C LYS A 28 -23.33 -8.35 -13.88
N VAL A 29 -23.19 -7.52 -12.85
CA VAL A 29 -24.33 -6.84 -12.21
C VAL A 29 -24.64 -5.47 -12.81
N ASP A 30 -23.93 -5.10 -13.89
CA ASP A 30 -24.08 -3.80 -14.57
C ASP A 30 -23.95 -2.59 -13.62
N ALA A 31 -22.91 -2.64 -12.77
CA ALA A 31 -22.68 -1.64 -11.73
C ALA A 31 -22.46 -0.23 -12.29
N LEU A 32 -21.90 -0.10 -13.50
CA LEU A 32 -21.66 1.18 -14.15
C LEU A 32 -22.95 1.86 -14.59
N SER A 33 -23.88 1.14 -15.24
CA SER A 33 -25.18 1.71 -15.61
C SER A 33 -25.98 2.11 -14.37
N TRP A 34 -25.89 1.34 -13.28
CA TRP A 34 -26.44 1.76 -12.00
C TRP A 34 -25.82 3.06 -11.49
N ALA A 35 -24.49 3.19 -11.54
CA ALA A 35 -23.78 4.38 -11.08
C ALA A 35 -24.13 5.62 -11.93
N GLU A 36 -24.20 5.49 -13.25
CA GLU A 36 -24.64 6.54 -14.16
C GLU A 36 -26.06 7.01 -13.85
N LYS A 37 -26.99 6.07 -13.64
CA LYS A 37 -28.36 6.42 -13.23
C LYS A 37 -28.37 7.19 -11.90
N LYS A 38 -27.53 6.81 -10.94
CA LYS A 38 -27.41 7.53 -9.66
C LYS A 38 -26.79 8.91 -9.81
N LYS A 39 -25.88 9.10 -10.77
CA LYS A 39 -25.35 10.42 -11.15
C LYS A 39 -26.43 11.30 -11.79
N GLN A 40 -27.23 10.75 -12.72
CA GLN A 40 -28.38 11.44 -13.32
C GLN A 40 -29.47 11.81 -12.30
N GLU A 41 -29.72 10.95 -11.31
CA GLU A 41 -30.63 11.22 -10.19
C GLU A 41 -30.09 12.29 -9.20
N GLY A 42 -28.87 12.81 -9.40
CA GLY A 42 -28.23 13.78 -8.51
C GLY A 42 -27.72 13.18 -7.18
N LYS A 43 -27.73 11.86 -7.04
CA LYS A 43 -27.32 11.16 -5.80
C LYS A 43 -25.81 10.94 -5.69
N ILE A 44 -25.10 10.98 -6.82
CA ILE A 44 -23.65 10.87 -6.91
C ILE A 44 -23.15 12.01 -7.81
N ARG A 45 -22.11 12.75 -7.41
CA ARG A 45 -21.52 13.79 -8.28
C ARG A 45 -20.36 13.26 -9.10
N TYR A 46 -19.44 12.55 -8.46
CA TYR A 46 -18.24 11.98 -9.07
C TYR A 46 -18.17 10.47 -8.78
N ILE A 47 -17.86 9.70 -9.82
CA ILE A 47 -17.75 8.24 -9.79
C ILE A 47 -16.28 7.87 -9.94
N GLY A 48 -15.81 7.01 -9.06
CA GLY A 48 -14.47 6.45 -9.11
C GLY A 48 -14.43 5.00 -8.67
N PHE A 49 -13.23 4.51 -8.43
CA PHE A 49 -13.00 3.19 -7.85
C PHE A 49 -11.77 3.20 -6.95
N SER A 50 -11.72 2.28 -5.99
CA SER A 50 -10.47 1.94 -5.30
C SER A 50 -9.96 0.59 -5.79
N PHE A 51 -8.65 0.37 -5.70
CA PHE A 51 -7.98 -0.73 -6.40
C PHE A 51 -7.02 -1.52 -5.50
N HIS A 52 -7.01 -2.85 -5.64
CA HIS A 52 -6.14 -3.78 -4.89
C HIS A 52 -5.73 -5.01 -5.73
N ASP A 53 -5.11 -4.79 -6.88
CA ASP A 53 -4.58 -5.87 -7.73
C ASP A 53 -3.31 -5.39 -8.49
N GLU A 54 -2.83 -6.13 -9.48
CA GLU A 54 -1.66 -5.77 -10.27
C GLU A 54 -1.98 -4.77 -11.39
N TYR A 55 -0.98 -3.98 -11.79
CA TYR A 55 -1.09 -2.94 -12.82
C TYR A 55 -1.86 -3.35 -14.10
N PRO A 56 -1.73 -4.56 -14.70
CA PRO A 56 -2.51 -4.91 -15.88
C PRO A 56 -4.03 -4.85 -15.67
N VAL A 57 -4.50 -5.26 -14.48
CA VAL A 57 -5.92 -5.20 -14.11
C VAL A 57 -6.33 -3.75 -13.86
N PHE A 58 -5.46 -2.94 -13.22
CA PHE A 58 -5.68 -1.51 -13.06
C PHE A 58 -5.92 -0.82 -14.41
N GLN A 59 -5.04 -1.09 -15.37
CA GLN A 59 -5.12 -0.51 -16.70
C GLN A 59 -6.42 -0.92 -17.42
N GLU A 60 -6.81 -2.21 -17.34
CA GLU A 60 -8.08 -2.69 -17.87
C GLU A 60 -9.27 -1.90 -17.31
N ILE A 61 -9.34 -1.73 -15.99
CA ILE A 61 -10.46 -1.03 -15.33
C ILE A 61 -10.53 0.43 -15.77
N VAL A 62 -9.38 1.13 -15.84
CA VAL A 62 -9.31 2.52 -16.30
C VAL A 62 -9.78 2.64 -17.75
N ASP A 63 -9.35 1.73 -18.62
CA ASP A 63 -9.66 1.81 -20.06
C ASP A 63 -11.08 1.34 -20.40
N TYR A 64 -11.70 0.51 -19.56
CA TYR A 64 -13.04 -0.02 -19.80
C TYR A 64 -14.15 1.05 -19.71
N TYR A 65 -13.95 2.10 -18.91
CA TYR A 65 -14.96 3.12 -18.69
C TYR A 65 -14.35 4.53 -18.76
N ASP A 66 -14.77 5.29 -19.77
CA ASP A 66 -14.24 6.61 -20.12
C ASP A 66 -14.78 7.76 -19.25
N LYS A 67 -15.75 7.48 -18.37
CA LYS A 67 -16.36 8.48 -17.47
C LYS A 67 -15.95 8.32 -16.01
N TRP A 68 -14.81 7.67 -15.74
CA TRP A 68 -14.21 7.72 -14.41
C TRP A 68 -13.79 9.16 -14.09
N ASP A 69 -14.22 9.67 -12.94
CA ASP A 69 -13.82 10.99 -12.46
C ASP A 69 -12.51 10.90 -11.63
N PHE A 70 -12.30 9.78 -10.91
CA PHE A 70 -11.12 9.58 -10.06
C PHE A 70 -10.84 8.09 -9.79
N CYS A 71 -9.63 7.78 -9.34
CA CYS A 71 -9.28 6.48 -8.78
C CYS A 71 -8.52 6.63 -7.45
N GLN A 72 -8.65 5.63 -6.58
CA GLN A 72 -7.90 5.54 -5.33
C GLN A 72 -6.93 4.35 -5.36
N ILE A 73 -5.64 4.63 -5.16
CA ILE A 73 -4.56 3.63 -5.21
C ILE A 73 -3.71 3.66 -3.94
N GLN A 74 -3.12 2.51 -3.59
CA GLN A 74 -2.09 2.43 -2.56
C GLN A 74 -0.78 2.95 -3.15
N TYR A 75 -0.15 3.91 -2.48
CA TYR A 75 1.14 4.44 -2.91
C TYR A 75 1.84 5.18 -1.78
N ASN A 76 3.13 4.89 -1.59
CA ASN A 76 4.01 5.57 -0.64
C ASN A 76 5.47 5.32 -1.07
N TYR A 77 6.44 6.00 -0.43
CA TYR A 77 7.84 5.90 -0.85
C TYR A 77 8.45 4.50 -0.69
N MET A 78 7.87 3.61 0.12
CA MET A 78 8.31 2.21 0.21
C MET A 78 7.74 1.38 -0.95
N ASP A 79 6.46 1.57 -1.23
CA ASP A 79 5.63 0.67 -2.03
C ASP A 79 5.40 1.22 -3.46
N ILE A 80 6.40 1.87 -4.04
CA ILE A 80 6.28 2.54 -5.36
C ILE A 80 5.96 1.58 -6.52
N ASP A 81 6.29 0.30 -6.38
CA ASP A 81 6.11 -0.74 -7.39
C ASP A 81 5.02 -1.76 -7.02
N VAL A 82 4.20 -1.46 -6.00
CA VAL A 82 3.16 -2.36 -5.48
C VAL A 82 1.79 -2.00 -6.05
N GLN A 83 1.01 -3.01 -6.44
CA GLN A 83 -0.31 -2.87 -7.06
C GLN A 83 -0.28 -1.98 -8.31
N ALA A 84 -1.01 -0.86 -8.29
CA ALA A 84 -0.95 0.15 -9.36
C ALA A 84 0.42 0.85 -9.38
N GLY A 85 0.96 1.18 -8.20
CA GLY A 85 2.26 1.83 -8.02
C GLY A 85 2.40 3.17 -8.73
N GLU A 86 3.64 3.61 -8.93
CA GLU A 86 4.00 4.82 -9.66
C GLU A 86 3.52 4.75 -11.12
N LYS A 87 3.60 3.57 -11.72
CA LYS A 87 3.14 3.34 -13.10
C LYS A 87 1.64 3.61 -13.24
N GLY A 88 0.83 3.13 -12.30
CA GLY A 88 -0.60 3.36 -12.22
C GLY A 88 -0.96 4.80 -11.92
N LEU A 89 -0.24 5.44 -10.99
CA LEU A 89 -0.37 6.87 -10.68
C LEU A 89 -0.22 7.73 -11.96
N LYS A 90 0.90 7.58 -12.66
CA LYS A 90 1.18 8.32 -13.91
C LYS A 90 0.17 8.00 -15.00
N TYR A 91 -0.24 6.73 -15.10
CA TYR A 91 -1.22 6.29 -16.09
C TYR A 91 -2.58 6.95 -15.87
N ALA A 92 -3.13 6.88 -14.65
CA ALA A 92 -4.42 7.47 -14.34
C ALA A 92 -4.42 8.99 -14.50
N ALA A 93 -3.36 9.67 -14.04
CA ALA A 93 -3.20 11.10 -14.26
C ALA A 93 -3.14 11.46 -15.76
N SER A 94 -2.44 10.67 -16.58
CA SER A 94 -2.39 10.87 -18.05
C SER A 94 -3.76 10.69 -18.73
N LYS A 95 -4.69 9.98 -18.09
CA LYS A 95 -6.08 9.78 -18.53
C LYS A 95 -7.03 10.86 -17.99
N GLY A 96 -6.51 11.83 -17.23
CA GLY A 96 -7.28 12.93 -16.66
C GLY A 96 -8.05 12.58 -15.38
N LEU A 97 -7.78 11.41 -14.78
CA LEU A 97 -8.43 11.03 -13.51
C LEU A 97 -7.79 11.79 -12.36
N GLY A 98 -8.60 12.21 -11.39
CA GLY A 98 -8.09 12.55 -10.07
C GLY A 98 -7.50 11.29 -9.39
N VAL A 99 -6.30 11.39 -8.81
CA VAL A 99 -5.67 10.25 -8.13
C VAL A 99 -5.61 10.49 -6.63
N VAL A 100 -6.35 9.66 -5.89
CA VAL A 100 -6.42 9.65 -4.43
C VAL A 100 -5.45 8.61 -3.89
N ILE A 101 -4.57 9.02 -2.98
CA ILE A 101 -3.58 8.13 -2.37
C ILE A 101 -4.08 7.61 -1.04
N MET A 102 -4.19 6.29 -0.93
CA MET A 102 -4.40 5.59 0.34
C MET A 102 -3.09 4.98 0.86
N GLU A 103 -3.08 4.70 2.16
CA GLU A 103 -1.92 4.19 2.90
C GLU A 103 -0.63 5.02 2.76
N PRO A 104 -0.68 6.35 2.87
CA PRO A 104 0.49 7.20 2.65
C PRO A 104 1.62 6.95 3.65
N ILE A 105 1.26 6.43 4.83
CA ILE A 105 2.17 6.10 5.94
C ILE A 105 2.20 4.60 6.27
N ARG A 106 1.74 3.75 5.34
CA ARG A 106 1.72 2.28 5.46
C ARG A 106 1.10 1.78 6.78
N GLY A 107 -0.09 2.27 7.10
CA GLY A 107 -0.80 1.96 8.34
C GLY A 107 -0.15 2.53 9.62
N GLY A 108 0.68 3.56 9.48
CA GLY A 108 1.38 4.20 10.60
C GLY A 108 2.81 3.68 10.83
N ARG A 109 3.23 2.63 10.13
CA ARG A 109 4.58 2.05 10.26
C ARG A 109 5.69 3.06 9.93
N LEU A 110 5.42 4.02 9.05
CA LEU A 110 6.41 5.04 8.66
C LEU A 110 6.49 6.22 9.65
N ALA A 111 5.58 6.30 10.63
CA ALA A 111 5.56 7.38 11.62
C ALA A 111 6.57 7.18 12.77
N ASN A 112 6.94 5.92 13.06
CA ASN A 112 7.84 5.56 14.16
C ASN A 112 8.99 4.68 13.63
N PRO A 113 9.99 5.28 12.95
CA PRO A 113 11.09 4.54 12.34
C PRO A 113 12.02 3.91 13.40
N PRO A 114 12.73 2.81 13.06
CA PRO A 114 13.85 2.33 13.86
C PRO A 114 14.97 3.37 13.90
N LYS A 115 15.82 3.31 14.93
CA LYS A 115 16.91 4.29 15.14
C LYS A 115 17.78 4.51 13.90
N ALA A 116 18.18 3.45 13.21
CA ALA A 116 19.03 3.54 12.03
C ALA A 116 18.39 4.34 10.87
N VAL A 117 17.05 4.34 10.77
CA VAL A 117 16.31 5.18 9.82
C VAL A 117 16.16 6.60 10.36
N GLN A 118 15.86 6.75 11.65
CA GLN A 118 15.77 8.07 12.29
C GLN A 118 17.08 8.86 12.15
N ASP A 119 18.22 8.21 12.33
CA ASP A 119 19.54 8.83 12.19
C ASP A 119 19.74 9.42 10.78
N ILE A 120 19.12 8.86 9.74
CA ILE A 120 19.14 9.43 8.37
C ILE A 120 18.23 10.65 8.29
N TRP A 121 17.01 10.60 8.82
CA TRP A 121 16.12 11.78 8.88
C TRP A 121 16.77 12.96 9.61
N ASP A 122 17.54 12.67 10.66
CA ASP A 122 18.24 13.66 11.46
C ASP A 122 19.36 14.39 10.69
N THR A 123 19.79 13.86 9.54
CA THR A 123 20.72 14.56 8.63
C THR A 123 20.06 15.68 7.83
N ALA A 124 18.73 15.71 7.73
CA ALA A 124 18.03 16.72 6.94
C ALA A 124 18.17 18.12 7.55
N LYS A 125 18.43 19.12 6.70
CA LYS A 125 18.50 20.53 7.11
C LYS A 125 17.15 21.02 7.62
N VAL A 126 16.08 20.71 6.89
CA VAL A 126 14.71 21.01 7.31
C VAL A 126 14.19 19.86 8.16
N LYS A 127 13.80 20.17 9.39
CA LYS A 127 13.27 19.17 10.33
C LYS A 127 11.78 18.96 10.08
N ARG A 128 11.41 17.70 9.91
CA ARG A 128 10.03 17.21 9.77
C ARG A 128 9.90 15.92 10.58
N THR A 129 8.71 15.62 11.03
CA THR A 129 8.43 14.29 11.59
C THR A 129 8.50 13.24 10.48
N PRO A 130 8.73 11.95 10.81
CA PRO A 130 8.70 10.87 9.81
C PRO A 130 7.36 10.77 9.06
N ALA A 131 6.24 11.02 9.75
CA ALA A 131 4.91 11.07 9.14
C ALA A 131 4.82 12.24 8.15
N GLU A 132 5.29 13.43 8.53
CA GLU A 132 5.31 14.59 7.64
C GLU A 132 6.20 14.35 6.40
N TRP A 133 7.36 13.70 6.54
CA TRP A 133 8.18 13.32 5.38
C TRP A 133 7.42 12.47 4.37
N ALA A 134 6.67 11.47 4.85
CA ALA A 134 5.87 10.60 4.00
C ALA A 134 4.77 11.38 3.26
N LEU A 135 4.06 12.27 3.95
CA LEU A 135 2.99 13.07 3.35
C LEU A 135 3.53 14.10 2.35
N GLN A 136 4.60 14.82 2.69
CA GLN A 136 5.23 15.80 1.81
C GLN A 136 5.79 15.16 0.54
N TRP A 137 6.35 13.95 0.64
CA TRP A 137 6.82 13.21 -0.54
C TRP A 137 5.69 12.90 -1.53
N LEU A 138 4.48 12.61 -1.03
CA LEU A 138 3.31 12.41 -1.88
C LEU A 138 2.81 13.73 -2.47
N TRP A 139 2.63 14.77 -1.66
CA TRP A 139 2.17 16.09 -2.15
C TRP A 139 3.14 16.77 -3.10
N ASN A 140 4.42 16.39 -3.10
CA ASN A 140 5.43 16.87 -4.04
C ASN A 140 5.14 16.46 -5.50
N GLN A 141 4.34 15.42 -5.74
CA GLN A 141 4.12 14.84 -7.07
C GLN A 141 2.89 15.47 -7.76
N PRO A 142 3.01 15.97 -9.01
CA PRO A 142 1.89 16.61 -9.72
C PRO A 142 0.73 15.65 -10.04
N GLU A 143 0.99 14.35 -10.13
CA GLU A 143 -0.04 13.34 -10.41
C GLU A 143 -0.94 13.05 -9.20
N VAL A 144 -0.52 13.42 -7.99
CA VAL A 144 -1.27 13.17 -6.75
C VAL A 144 -2.28 14.29 -6.53
N SER A 145 -3.58 13.95 -6.59
CA SER A 145 -4.66 14.93 -6.37
C SER A 145 -5.03 15.06 -4.89
N ILE A 146 -5.09 13.94 -4.16
CA ILE A 146 -5.49 13.89 -2.75
C ILE A 146 -4.64 12.86 -2.01
N VAL A 147 -4.26 13.15 -0.77
CA VAL A 147 -3.60 12.20 0.15
C VAL A 147 -4.49 11.96 1.36
N LEU A 148 -4.82 10.70 1.63
CA LEU A 148 -5.61 10.31 2.81
C LEU A 148 -4.70 10.17 4.03
N SER A 149 -4.42 11.28 4.71
CA SER A 149 -3.36 11.38 5.73
C SER A 149 -3.54 10.50 6.97
N GLY A 150 -4.77 10.14 7.35
CA GLY A 150 -5.07 9.25 8.49
C GLY A 150 -4.66 9.83 9.85
N MET A 151 -5.55 9.75 10.83
CA MET A 151 -5.26 10.18 12.22
C MET A 151 -6.21 9.50 13.20
N SER A 152 -5.71 9.18 14.39
CA SER A 152 -6.49 8.61 15.50
C SER A 152 -6.49 9.51 16.74
N THR A 153 -5.63 10.54 16.78
CA THR A 153 -5.61 11.53 17.87
C THR A 153 -5.81 12.94 17.34
N PHE A 154 -6.22 13.86 18.22
CA PHE A 154 -6.41 15.26 17.86
C PHE A 154 -5.09 15.97 17.56
N GLU A 155 -4.00 15.52 18.17
CA GLU A 155 -2.64 15.99 17.93
C GLU A 155 -2.20 15.65 16.51
N GLN A 156 -2.43 14.41 16.06
CA GLN A 156 -2.15 13.99 14.68
C GLN A 156 -2.98 14.79 13.68
N LEU A 157 -4.24 15.10 13.99
CA LEU A 157 -5.07 15.97 13.15
C LEU A 157 -4.44 17.36 12.99
N LYS A 158 -4.00 17.98 14.10
CA LYS A 158 -3.34 19.29 14.06
C LYS A 158 -2.05 19.24 13.24
N GLU A 159 -1.21 18.23 13.46
CA GLU A 159 0.03 18.03 12.73
C GLU A 159 -0.23 17.88 11.22
N ASN A 160 -1.20 17.04 10.85
CA ASN A 160 -1.57 16.82 9.45
C ASN A 160 -2.08 18.12 8.78
N ILE A 161 -2.86 18.95 9.48
CA ILE A 161 -3.32 20.25 8.98
C ILE A 161 -2.14 21.20 8.74
N GLU A 162 -1.23 21.34 9.70
CA GLU A 162 -0.06 22.21 9.55
C GLU A 162 0.89 21.73 8.46
N SER A 163 1.04 20.41 8.30
CA SER A 163 1.81 19.84 7.21
C SER A 163 1.16 20.13 5.85
N ALA A 164 -0.16 19.91 5.73
CA ALA A 164 -0.90 20.17 4.49
C ALA A 164 -0.80 21.64 4.05
N LYS A 165 -0.81 22.60 4.98
CA LYS A 165 -0.64 24.04 4.68
C LYS A 165 0.69 24.37 4.00
N ARG A 166 1.74 23.57 4.25
CA ARG A 166 3.08 23.74 3.68
C ARG A 166 3.34 22.83 2.48
N SER A 167 2.36 22.03 2.10
CA SER A 167 2.46 21.08 1.00
C SER A 167 2.33 21.75 -0.36
N GLY A 168 2.76 21.05 -1.40
CA GLY A 168 2.65 21.50 -2.78
C GLY A 168 3.55 20.71 -3.72
N ILE A 169 3.27 20.85 -5.02
CA ILE A 169 4.03 20.19 -6.08
C ILE A 169 5.44 20.79 -6.14
N ASN A 170 6.45 19.94 -6.30
CA ASN A 170 7.87 20.33 -6.38
C ASN A 170 8.36 21.17 -5.18
N THR A 171 7.77 20.96 -4.00
CA THR A 171 8.19 21.65 -2.76
C THR A 171 9.40 21.00 -2.09
N LEU A 172 9.67 19.71 -2.36
CA LEU A 172 10.87 19.03 -1.89
C LEU A 172 12.04 19.28 -2.85
N THR A 173 13.17 19.66 -2.29
CA THR A 173 14.43 19.83 -3.02
C THR A 173 15.01 18.47 -3.42
N LYS A 174 15.97 18.48 -4.36
CA LYS A 174 16.72 17.26 -4.75
C LYS A 174 17.41 16.60 -3.55
N GLU A 175 18.02 17.41 -2.68
CA GLU A 175 18.68 16.91 -1.45
C GLU A 175 17.68 16.20 -0.53
N GLU A 176 16.47 16.75 -0.36
CA GLU A 176 15.42 16.12 0.45
C GLU A 176 14.90 14.83 -0.17
N LEU A 177 14.71 14.78 -1.50
CA LEU A 177 14.33 13.57 -2.21
C LEU A 177 15.41 12.46 -2.11
N GLU A 178 16.69 12.84 -2.14
CA GLU A 178 17.80 11.92 -1.89
C GLU A 178 17.79 11.35 -0.47
N ILE A 179 17.43 12.16 0.54
CA ILE A 179 17.26 11.68 1.91
C ILE A 179 16.11 10.68 1.99
N VAL A 180 14.96 10.95 1.37
CA VAL A 180 13.84 9.99 1.31
C VAL A 180 14.28 8.67 0.64
N SER A 181 15.06 8.74 -0.44
CA SER A 181 15.63 7.56 -1.10
C SER A 181 16.59 6.77 -0.19
N LYS A 182 17.47 7.45 0.54
CA LYS A 182 18.36 6.81 1.54
C LYS A 182 17.57 6.12 2.65
N VAL A 183 16.50 6.75 3.14
CA VAL A 183 15.60 6.15 4.14
C VAL A 183 14.91 4.91 3.59
N ARG A 184 14.37 4.98 2.37
CA ARG A 184 13.77 3.83 1.70
C ARG A 184 14.74 2.66 1.62
N ASN A 185 15.98 2.93 1.18
CA ASN A 185 17.02 1.91 1.09
C ASN A 185 17.40 1.37 2.46
N LYS A 186 17.47 2.22 3.49
CA LYS A 186 17.77 1.77 4.84
C LYS A 186 16.71 0.83 5.40
N TYR A 187 15.44 1.12 5.17
CA TYR A 187 14.37 0.19 5.51
C TYR A 187 14.55 -1.15 4.80
N LYS A 188 14.89 -1.16 3.50
CA LYS A 188 15.15 -2.40 2.75
C LYS A 188 16.36 -3.17 3.28
N GLU A 189 17.43 -2.49 3.70
CA GLU A 189 18.60 -3.14 4.33
C GLU A 189 18.25 -3.81 5.67
N LEU A 190 17.27 -3.29 6.39
CA LEU A 190 16.80 -3.88 7.65
C LEU A 190 15.89 -5.09 7.43
N SER A 191 15.52 -5.40 6.18
CA SER A 191 14.73 -6.58 5.80
C SER A 191 15.62 -7.82 5.84
N PRO A 192 15.43 -8.78 6.77
CA PRO A 192 16.30 -9.94 6.86
C PRO A 192 16.24 -10.85 5.64
N ILE A 193 15.07 -10.97 5.00
CA ILE A 193 14.85 -11.82 3.83
C ILE A 193 14.69 -10.95 2.59
N ALA A 194 15.51 -11.17 1.56
CA ALA A 194 15.44 -10.46 0.28
C ALA A 194 14.30 -10.98 -0.63
N CYS A 195 13.13 -11.28 -0.05
CA CYS A 195 11.95 -11.71 -0.77
C CYS A 195 11.32 -10.53 -1.51
N THR A 196 11.02 -10.71 -2.79
CA THR A 196 10.37 -9.70 -3.65
C THR A 196 8.84 -9.84 -3.69
N GLY A 197 8.26 -10.83 -3.02
CA GLY A 197 6.81 -11.05 -3.04
C GLY A 197 6.24 -11.50 -4.39
N CYS A 198 7.08 -11.96 -5.31
CA CYS A 198 6.73 -12.28 -6.70
C CYS A 198 5.82 -13.52 -6.89
N ASN A 199 5.49 -14.26 -5.83
CA ASN A 199 4.59 -15.42 -5.84
C ASN A 199 4.99 -16.60 -6.75
N TYR A 200 6.18 -16.65 -7.37
CA TYR A 200 6.62 -17.83 -8.16
C TYR A 200 6.64 -19.13 -7.35
N CYS A 201 6.87 -19.04 -6.04
CA CYS A 201 6.83 -20.19 -5.12
C CYS A 201 5.40 -20.62 -4.73
N MET A 202 4.37 -19.97 -5.27
CA MET A 202 2.96 -20.23 -4.96
C MET A 202 2.21 -20.87 -6.16
N PRO A 203 1.21 -21.74 -5.89
CA PRO A 203 0.81 -22.23 -4.57
C PRO A 203 1.83 -23.24 -4.00
N CYS A 204 2.08 -23.16 -2.68
CA CYS A 204 2.83 -24.20 -1.99
C CYS A 204 1.97 -25.48 -1.91
N PRO A 205 2.51 -26.67 -2.23
CA PRO A 205 1.77 -27.93 -2.15
C PRO A 205 1.28 -28.28 -0.73
N ASN A 206 1.87 -27.67 0.30
CA ASN A 206 1.52 -27.87 1.71
C ASN A 206 0.75 -26.69 2.31
N GLY A 207 0.25 -25.78 1.48
CA GLY A 207 -0.60 -24.66 1.92
C GLY A 207 0.14 -23.48 2.57
N VAL A 208 1.47 -23.55 2.74
CA VAL A 208 2.27 -22.44 3.29
C VAL A 208 2.17 -21.21 2.39
N ASN A 209 1.79 -20.07 2.94
CA ASN A 209 1.86 -18.80 2.22
C ASN A 209 3.25 -18.19 2.37
N ILE A 210 4.21 -18.70 1.59
CA ILE A 210 5.64 -18.36 1.71
C ILE A 210 5.88 -16.85 1.65
N PRO A 211 5.36 -16.10 0.66
CA PRO A 211 5.59 -14.65 0.58
C PRO A 211 5.02 -13.90 1.80
N ARG A 212 3.84 -14.28 2.29
CA ARG A 212 3.25 -13.64 3.46
C ARG A 212 4.02 -13.91 4.75
N ASN A 213 4.54 -15.12 4.93
CA ASN A 213 5.39 -15.43 6.09
C ASN A 213 6.68 -14.59 6.09
N PHE A 214 7.33 -14.45 4.92
CA PHE A 214 8.53 -13.62 4.78
C PHE A 214 8.24 -12.13 4.96
N GLU A 215 7.10 -11.66 4.44
CA GLU A 215 6.64 -10.28 4.64
C GLU A 215 6.45 -9.97 6.13
N LEU A 216 5.75 -10.82 6.88
CA LEU A 216 5.53 -10.64 8.32
C LEU A 216 6.84 -10.61 9.11
N TYR A 217 7.77 -11.50 8.79
CA TYR A 217 9.09 -11.52 9.41
C TYR A 217 9.88 -10.25 9.10
N ASN A 218 9.95 -9.88 7.82
CA ASN A 218 10.63 -8.66 7.40
C ASN A 218 10.03 -7.41 8.05
N GLU A 219 8.71 -7.27 8.08
CA GLU A 219 8.05 -6.14 8.74
C GLU A 219 8.32 -6.10 10.25
N ALA A 220 8.34 -7.25 10.93
CA ALA A 220 8.65 -7.32 12.35
C ALA A 220 10.04 -6.76 12.65
N HIS A 221 11.04 -7.11 11.84
CA HIS A 221 12.42 -6.62 11.96
C HIS A 221 12.59 -5.17 11.51
N MET A 222 12.05 -4.81 10.34
CA MET A 222 12.22 -3.47 9.74
C MET A 222 11.59 -2.38 10.60
N TYR A 223 10.44 -2.65 11.19
CA TYR A 223 9.65 -1.65 11.92
C TYR A 223 9.64 -1.89 13.43
N ASN A 224 10.37 -2.90 13.93
CA ASN A 224 10.43 -3.29 15.33
C ASN A 224 9.04 -3.51 15.98
N ILE A 225 8.15 -4.18 15.25
CA ILE A 225 6.74 -4.43 15.63
C ILE A 225 6.45 -5.93 15.70
N TYR A 226 7.16 -6.60 16.59
CA TYR A 226 7.07 -8.05 16.80
C TYR A 226 5.64 -8.52 17.08
N GLU A 227 4.98 -7.97 18.11
CA GLU A 227 3.67 -8.46 18.57
C GLU A 227 2.57 -8.38 17.50
N ALA A 228 2.53 -7.28 16.74
CA ALA A 228 1.55 -7.11 15.67
C ALA A 228 1.72 -8.15 14.56
N ASN A 229 2.97 -8.40 14.14
CA ASN A 229 3.27 -9.39 13.11
C ASN A 229 3.13 -10.82 13.61
N ARG A 230 3.45 -11.07 14.89
CA ARG A 230 3.23 -12.37 15.53
C ARG A 230 1.75 -12.73 15.56
N LYS A 231 0.88 -11.76 15.87
CA LYS A 231 -0.57 -11.97 15.81
C LYS A 231 -1.01 -12.31 14.39
N ALA A 232 -0.60 -11.51 13.40
CA ALA A 232 -0.94 -11.77 12.00
C ALA A 232 -0.38 -13.11 11.48
N TYR A 233 0.79 -13.54 11.98
CA TYR A 233 1.37 -14.86 11.71
C TYR A 233 0.50 -15.97 12.28
N LYS A 234 0.02 -15.86 13.53
CA LYS A 234 -0.92 -16.82 14.12
C LYS A 234 -2.23 -16.91 13.33
N ASP A 235 -2.72 -15.79 12.82
CA ASP A 235 -3.94 -15.72 12.02
C ASP A 235 -3.82 -16.41 10.64
N LEU A 236 -2.61 -16.78 10.21
CA LEU A 236 -2.40 -17.58 9.00
C LEU A 236 -2.88 -19.04 9.15
N GLY A 237 -3.10 -19.52 10.37
CA GLY A 237 -3.55 -20.90 10.62
C GLY A 237 -2.59 -21.93 10.01
N ASP A 238 -3.10 -22.77 9.11
CA ASP A 238 -2.30 -23.81 8.45
C ASP A 238 -1.32 -23.26 7.40
N ALA A 239 -1.45 -22.00 7.00
CA ALA A 239 -0.57 -21.36 6.01
C ALA A 239 0.73 -20.78 6.61
N LYS A 240 1.01 -21.06 7.90
CA LYS A 240 2.22 -20.63 8.61
C LYS A 240 3.48 -21.32 8.11
N ALA A 241 4.63 -20.71 8.37
CA ALA A 241 5.94 -21.25 8.02
C ALA A 241 6.22 -22.62 8.66
N SER A 242 5.68 -22.86 9.87
CA SER A 242 5.81 -24.15 10.59
C SER A 242 5.12 -25.33 9.91
N SER A 243 4.24 -25.09 8.93
CA SER A 243 3.63 -26.14 8.11
C SER A 243 4.52 -26.63 6.96
N CYS A 244 5.71 -26.06 6.78
CA CYS A 244 6.65 -26.48 5.74
C CYS A 244 7.19 -27.90 6.02
N ILE A 245 7.10 -28.79 5.03
CA ILE A 245 7.69 -30.15 5.08
C ILE A 245 9.02 -30.27 4.35
N GLU A 246 9.62 -29.14 3.95
CA GLU A 246 10.96 -29.09 3.34
C GLU A 246 11.06 -29.80 1.97
N CYS A 247 9.97 -29.83 1.18
CA CYS A 247 9.92 -30.53 -0.12
C CYS A 247 10.78 -29.92 -1.25
N GLY A 248 11.32 -28.71 -1.08
CA GLY A 248 12.23 -28.07 -2.05
C GLY A 248 11.59 -27.46 -3.30
N THR A 249 10.28 -27.67 -3.56
CA THR A 249 9.63 -27.18 -4.79
C THR A 249 9.77 -25.66 -4.96
N CYS A 250 9.62 -24.90 -3.88
CA CYS A 250 9.67 -23.44 -3.90
C CYS A 250 11.05 -22.86 -4.27
N GLU A 251 12.15 -23.51 -3.86
CA GLU A 251 13.51 -23.01 -4.11
C GLU A 251 13.88 -23.14 -5.59
N SER A 252 13.44 -24.20 -6.25
CA SER A 252 13.68 -24.45 -7.68
C SER A 252 13.06 -23.39 -8.60
N VAL A 253 12.03 -22.69 -8.14
CA VAL A 253 11.29 -21.66 -8.89
C VAL A 253 11.59 -20.24 -8.40
N CYS A 254 12.41 -20.08 -7.36
CA CYS A 254 12.70 -18.77 -6.79
C CYS A 254 13.66 -17.99 -7.69
N PRO A 255 13.23 -16.89 -8.33
CA PRO A 255 14.11 -16.10 -9.19
C PRO A 255 15.20 -15.35 -8.42
N GLN A 256 15.11 -15.32 -7.09
CA GLN A 256 16.10 -14.72 -6.20
C GLN A 256 17.06 -15.77 -5.61
N HIS A 257 16.89 -17.05 -5.95
CA HIS A 257 17.68 -18.17 -5.46
C HIS A 257 17.80 -18.20 -3.92
N LEU A 258 16.72 -17.86 -3.22
CA LEU A 258 16.67 -17.87 -1.76
C LEU A 258 16.67 -19.32 -1.24
N THR A 259 17.31 -19.53 -0.10
CA THR A 259 17.17 -20.72 0.75
C THR A 259 15.84 -20.65 1.51
N ILE A 260 14.73 -20.76 0.77
CA ILE A 260 13.37 -20.57 1.28
C ILE A 260 13.09 -21.48 2.48
N ILE A 261 13.55 -22.73 2.47
CA ILE A 261 13.30 -23.67 3.55
C ILE A 261 13.95 -23.18 4.85
N ASP A 262 15.21 -22.75 4.78
CA ASP A 262 15.94 -22.26 5.95
C ASP A 262 15.30 -20.99 6.50
N TYR A 263 14.90 -20.07 5.63
CA TYR A 263 14.16 -18.88 6.06
C TYR A 263 12.81 -19.22 6.69
N LEU A 264 12.04 -20.18 6.17
CA LEU A 264 10.78 -20.59 6.80
C LEU A 264 11.01 -21.16 8.21
N LYS A 265 12.12 -21.88 8.44
CA LYS A 265 12.51 -22.33 9.79
C LYS A 265 12.82 -21.14 10.69
N GLU A 266 13.59 -20.16 10.23
CA GLU A 266 13.86 -18.93 10.97
C GLU A 266 12.56 -18.17 11.33
N VAL A 267 11.63 -18.04 10.37
CA VAL A 267 10.34 -17.39 10.61
C VAL A 267 9.51 -18.13 11.65
N ALA A 268 9.43 -19.46 11.56
CA ALA A 268 8.72 -20.27 12.53
C ALA A 268 9.34 -20.15 13.92
N ASP A 269 10.67 -20.25 14.02
CA ASP A 269 11.40 -20.11 15.28
C ASP A 269 11.18 -18.72 15.90
N TYR A 270 11.23 -17.66 15.09
CA TYR A 270 11.04 -16.29 15.55
C TYR A 270 9.65 -16.02 16.14
N PHE A 271 8.58 -16.52 15.53
CA PHE A 271 7.20 -16.23 15.99
C PHE A 271 6.62 -17.27 16.96
N GLU A 272 7.10 -18.51 16.95
CA GLU A 272 6.53 -19.61 17.74
C GLU A 272 7.34 -19.96 18.99
N ARG A 273 8.68 -19.77 19.00
CA ARG A 273 9.52 -20.11 20.17
C ARG A 273 9.71 -18.96 21.16
N ALA A 274 9.24 -17.75 20.83
CA ALA A 274 9.31 -16.56 21.69
C ALA A 274 7.99 -16.23 22.41
#